data_AF-A0A378JVS3-F1
#
_entry.id   AF-A0A378JVS3-F1
#
_cell.length_a   1.000
_cell.length_b   1.000
_cell.length_c   1.000
_cell.angle_alpha   90.00
_cell.angle_beta   90.00
_cell.angle_gamma   90.00
#
_symmetry.space_group_name_H-M   'P 1'
#
loop_
_entity.id
_entity.type
_entity.pdbx_description
1 polymer ?
#
loop_
_entity_poly.entity_id
_entity_poly.type
_entity_poly.pdbx_seq_one_letter_code
_entity_poly.pdbx_strand_id
1 'polypeptide(L)'
;MEQDRYSINNKLYILGIISLILALGLFFFSMYILPYLIWNLYYDVPDLVSDMIMFFENRYDYGETVSKIVTWMIFFMPSLIAGYISYYISNYIDDQILGLAKKPDPEETLEHEKEVKESLGLAAKIILLMVLIVVVVFLLQYIIQSTA
;
A
#
# COMPACT_ATOMS: atom_id res chain seq x y z
N MET A 1 12.02 -1.01 25.96
CA MET A 1 10.97 -1.42 24.99
C MET A 1 11.54 -1.67 23.61
N GLU A 2 12.14 -0.71 22.90
CA GLU A 2 12.72 -0.96 21.56
C GLU A 2 13.93 -1.92 21.56
N GLN A 3 14.76 -1.84 22.60
CA GLN A 3 15.95 -2.68 22.74
C GLN A 3 15.62 -4.17 22.91
N ASP A 4 14.44 -4.50 23.48
CA ASP A 4 13.94 -5.88 23.59
C ASP A 4 13.38 -6.38 22.25
N ARG A 5 12.75 -5.51 21.44
CA ARG A 5 12.29 -5.89 20.09
C ARG A 5 13.45 -6.28 19.18
N TYR A 6 14.55 -5.53 19.28
CA TYR A 6 15.75 -5.75 18.48
C TYR A 6 16.51 -7.02 18.89
N SER A 7 16.53 -7.36 20.19
CA SER A 7 17.29 -8.52 20.71
C SER A 7 16.63 -9.86 20.42
N ILE A 8 15.29 -9.91 20.35
CA ILE A 8 14.53 -11.16 20.15
C ILE A 8 14.52 -11.61 18.69
N ASN A 9 14.35 -10.69 17.74
CA ASN A 9 14.24 -11.04 16.31
C ASN A 9 14.76 -9.94 15.37
N ASN A 10 16.05 -9.65 15.50
CA ASN A 10 16.75 -8.56 14.80
C ASN A 10 16.49 -8.52 13.27
N LYS A 11 16.52 -9.69 12.60
CA LYS A 11 16.29 -9.76 11.13
C LYS A 11 14.87 -9.36 10.73
N LEU A 12 13.85 -9.83 11.46
CA LEU A 12 12.45 -9.47 11.20
C LEU A 12 12.20 -7.99 11.53
N TYR A 13 12.79 -7.49 12.62
CA TYR A 13 12.67 -6.08 12.98
C TYR A 13 13.24 -5.15 11.90
N ILE A 14 14.44 -5.45 11.39
CA ILE A 14 15.04 -4.71 10.26
C ILE A 14 14.16 -4.79 9.01
N LEU A 15 13.64 -5.99 8.68
CA LEU A 15 12.74 -6.16 7.54
C LEU A 15 11.46 -5.33 7.68
N GLY A 16 10.87 -5.30 8.88
CA GLY A 16 9.70 -4.48 9.19
C GLY A 16 9.96 -2.99 8.94
N ILE A 17 11.09 -2.47 9.43
CA ILE A 17 11.48 -1.07 9.22
C ILE A 17 11.71 -0.77 7.73
N ILE A 18 12.43 -1.63 7.00
CA ILE A 18 12.66 -1.43 5.56
C ILE A 18 11.32 -1.43 4.80
N SER A 19 10.43 -2.36 5.14
CA SER A 19 9.09 -2.44 4.56
C SER A 19 8.27 -1.19 4.85
N LEU A 20 8.37 -0.64 6.06
CA LEU A 20 7.70 0.61 6.44
C LEU A 20 8.21 1.81 5.65
N ILE A 21 9.54 1.96 5.56
CA ILE A 21 10.17 3.06 4.82
C ILE A 21 9.78 2.99 3.34
N LEU A 22 9.80 1.79 2.75
CA LEU A 22 9.41 1.57 1.38
C LEU A 22 7.91 1.87 1.16
N ALA A 23 7.05 1.45 2.09
CA ALA A 23 5.62 1.76 2.06
C ALA A 23 5.37 3.27 2.07
N LEU A 24 5.97 3.98 3.03
CA LEU A 24 5.80 5.43 3.16
C LEU A 24 6.37 6.17 1.94
N GLY A 25 7.57 5.80 1.49
CA GLY A 25 8.21 6.42 0.33
C GLY A 25 7.36 6.29 -0.93
N LEU A 26 6.87 5.09 -1.23
CA LEU A 26 6.00 4.86 -2.38
C LEU A 26 4.63 5.50 -2.22
N PHE A 27 4.06 5.51 -1.01
CA PHE A 27 2.78 6.15 -0.74
C PHE A 27 2.85 7.66 -0.94
N PHE A 28 3.85 8.32 -0.36
CA PHE A 28 4.03 9.76 -0.55
C PHE A 28 4.36 10.10 -1.99
N PHE A 29 5.18 9.30 -2.67
CA PHE A 29 5.43 9.48 -4.10
C PHE A 29 4.15 9.35 -4.93
N SER A 30 3.34 8.33 -4.65
CA SER A 30 2.06 8.10 -5.29
C SER A 30 1.07 9.25 -5.07
N MET A 31 1.04 9.83 -3.86
CA MET A 31 0.21 11.01 -3.58
C MET A 31 0.80 12.28 -4.19
N TYR A 32 2.11 12.38 -4.29
CA TYR A 32 2.81 13.51 -4.92
C TYR A 32 2.51 13.61 -6.41
N ILE A 33 2.41 12.50 -7.14
CA ILE A 33 2.13 12.52 -8.59
C ILE A 33 0.64 12.65 -8.90
N LEU A 34 -0.25 12.36 -7.95
CA LEU A 34 -1.69 12.32 -8.15
C LEU A 34 -2.28 13.65 -8.68
N PRO A 35 -1.86 14.85 -8.21
CA PRO A 35 -2.36 16.11 -8.77
C PRO A 35 -2.00 16.33 -10.24
N TYR A 36 -0.81 15.90 -10.67
CA TYR A 36 -0.42 15.88 -12.08
C TYR A 36 -1.31 14.94 -12.89
N LEU A 37 -1.61 13.74 -12.37
CA LEU A 37 -2.40 12.74 -13.11
C LEU A 37 -3.88 13.13 -13.25
N ILE A 38 -4.49 13.76 -12.24
CA ILE A 38 -5.93 14.10 -12.25
C ILE A 38 -6.17 15.45 -12.92
N TRP A 39 -5.38 16.48 -12.57
CA TRP A 39 -5.63 17.86 -12.98
C TRP A 39 -4.64 18.39 -14.02
N ASN A 40 -3.66 17.58 -14.45
CA ASN A 40 -2.58 18.01 -15.34
C ASN A 40 -1.85 19.26 -14.79
N LEU A 41 -1.70 19.31 -13.45
CA LEU A 41 -0.97 20.41 -12.81
C LEU A 41 0.51 20.30 -13.18
N TYR A 42 1.06 21.38 -13.73
CA TYR A 42 2.47 21.47 -14.10
C TYR A 42 3.31 21.89 -12.90
N TYR A 43 4.15 20.98 -12.44
CA TYR A 43 5.20 21.15 -11.43
C TYR A 43 6.31 20.14 -11.73
N ASP A 44 7.35 20.09 -10.90
CA ASP A 44 8.53 19.23 -11.09
C ASP A 44 8.22 17.74 -10.80
N VAL A 45 7.38 17.14 -11.63
CA VAL A 45 7.11 15.70 -11.64
C VAL A 45 8.28 15.00 -12.33
N PRO A 46 8.83 13.90 -11.78
CA PRO A 46 9.89 13.17 -12.44
C PRO A 46 9.46 12.65 -13.82
N ASP A 47 10.35 12.79 -14.80
CA ASP A 47 10.13 12.33 -16.19
C ASP A 47 9.74 10.85 -16.26
N LEU A 48 10.20 10.04 -15.30
CA LEU A 48 9.80 8.63 -15.14
C LEU A 48 8.28 8.44 -15.20
N VAL A 49 7.50 9.36 -14.62
CA VAL A 49 6.03 9.27 -14.60
C VAL A 49 5.47 9.46 -16.01
N SER A 50 5.94 10.48 -16.72
CA SER A 50 5.52 10.76 -18.11
C SER A 50 5.97 9.66 -19.07
N ASP A 51 7.19 9.14 -18.91
CA ASP A 51 7.71 8.01 -19.68
C ASP A 51 6.89 6.74 -19.46
N MET A 52 6.45 6.48 -18.22
CA MET A 52 5.56 5.35 -17.93
C MET A 52 4.19 5.51 -18.56
N ILE A 53 3.59 6.70 -18.49
CA ILE A 53 2.30 6.98 -19.16
C ILE A 53 2.43 6.74 -20.66
N MET A 54 3.44 7.33 -21.31
CA MET A 54 3.70 7.14 -22.73
C MET A 54 4.02 5.68 -23.07
N PHE A 55 4.70 4.95 -22.20
CA PHE A 55 4.94 3.53 -22.38
C PHE A 55 3.63 2.75 -22.42
N PHE A 56 2.69 3.01 -21.51
CA PHE A 56 1.40 2.33 -21.51
C PHE A 56 0.52 2.71 -22.70
N GLU A 57 0.50 3.99 -23.08
CA GLU A 57 -0.19 4.46 -24.29
C GLU A 57 0.34 3.77 -25.54
N ASN A 58 1.66 3.82 -25.76
CA ASN A 58 2.27 3.31 -27.00
C ASN A 58 2.34 1.78 -27.05
N ARG A 59 2.58 1.11 -25.92
CA ARG A 59 2.83 -0.34 -25.90
C ARG A 59 1.53 -1.15 -25.85
N TYR A 60 0.51 -0.62 -25.19
CA TYR A 60 -0.74 -1.35 -24.93
C TYR A 60 -1.97 -0.69 -25.55
N ASP A 61 -1.80 0.41 -26.32
CA ASP A 61 -2.88 1.19 -26.92
C ASP A 61 -3.92 1.63 -25.88
N TYR A 62 -3.42 1.99 -24.68
CA TYR A 62 -4.26 2.48 -23.60
C TYR A 62 -4.57 3.96 -23.81
N GLY A 63 -5.83 4.33 -23.55
CA GLY A 63 -6.21 5.74 -23.51
C GLY A 63 -5.51 6.47 -22.38
N GLU A 64 -5.28 7.77 -22.56
CA GLU A 64 -4.55 8.65 -21.64
C GLU A 64 -4.97 8.48 -20.16
N THR A 65 -6.28 8.45 -19.89
CA THR A 65 -6.82 8.26 -18.53
C THR A 65 -6.40 6.92 -17.92
N VAL A 66 -6.45 5.84 -18.70
CA VAL A 66 -6.10 4.49 -18.23
C VAL A 66 -4.61 4.41 -17.96
N SER A 67 -3.77 4.94 -18.86
CA SER A 67 -2.32 4.99 -18.71
C SER A 67 -1.89 5.75 -17.44
N LYS A 68 -2.57 6.86 -17.12
CA LYS A 68 -2.35 7.60 -15.87
C LYS A 68 -2.74 6.79 -14.63
N ILE A 69 -3.90 6.13 -14.65
CA ILE A 69 -4.36 5.28 -13.52
C ILE A 69 -3.41 4.09 -13.30
N VAL A 70 -3.00 3.41 -14.37
CA VAL A 70 -2.07 2.27 -14.30
C VAL A 70 -0.71 2.72 -13.75
N THR A 71 -0.19 3.85 -14.25
CA THR A 71 1.07 4.43 -13.75
C THR A 71 0.98 4.74 -12.26
N TRP A 72 -0.11 5.34 -11.81
CA TRP A 72 -0.35 5.60 -10.39
C TRP A 72 -0.39 4.32 -9.54
N MET A 73 -1.13 3.31 -10.02
CA MET A 73 -1.27 2.03 -9.32
C MET A 73 0.05 1.31 -9.10
N ILE A 74 1.02 1.45 -10.02
CA ILE A 74 2.34 0.82 -9.89
C ILE A 74 3.11 1.33 -8.67
N PHE A 75 2.87 2.56 -8.23
CA PHE A 75 3.46 3.07 -7.00
C PHE A 75 2.54 2.85 -5.80
N PHE A 76 1.24 3.08 -5.98
CA PHE A 76 0.27 2.98 -4.91
C PHE A 76 0.10 1.55 -4.37
N MET A 77 -0.06 0.55 -5.24
CA MET A 77 -0.33 -0.83 -4.81
C MET A 77 0.84 -1.44 -4.03
N PRO A 78 2.10 -1.36 -4.49
CA PRO A 78 3.23 -1.86 -3.71
C PRO A 78 3.41 -1.12 -2.39
N SER A 79 3.04 0.17 -2.31
CA SER A 79 3.06 0.93 -1.05
C SER A 79 2.14 0.30 0.01
N LEU A 80 0.93 -0.09 -0.38
CA LEU A 80 -0.03 -0.73 0.50
C LEU A 80 0.43 -2.12 0.93
N ILE A 81 0.96 -2.90 -0.01
CA ILE A 81 1.47 -4.25 0.26
C ILE A 81 2.64 -4.18 1.25
N ALA A 82 3.60 -3.27 1.04
CA ALA A 82 4.72 -3.08 1.95
C ALA A 82 4.27 -2.57 3.33
N GLY A 83 3.27 -1.70 3.39
CA GLY A 83 2.68 -1.22 4.63
C GLY A 83 2.03 -2.36 5.42
N TYR A 84 1.27 -3.21 4.72
CA TYR A 84 0.64 -4.39 5.31
C TYR A 84 1.68 -5.39 5.84
N ILE A 85 2.76 -5.66 5.10
CA ILE A 85 3.85 -6.53 5.54
C ILE A 85 4.53 -5.95 6.79
N SER A 86 4.82 -4.64 6.80
CA SER A 86 5.43 -3.97 7.96
C SER A 86 4.55 -4.11 9.20
N TYR A 87 3.24 -3.91 9.04
CA TYR A 87 2.29 -4.04 10.13
C TYR A 87 2.23 -5.48 10.65
N TYR A 88 2.15 -6.46 9.77
CA TYR A 88 2.14 -7.88 10.14
C TYR A 88 3.40 -8.27 10.92
N ILE A 89 4.57 -7.82 10.47
CA ILE A 89 5.84 -8.06 11.15
C ILE A 89 5.85 -7.38 12.53
N SER A 90 5.38 -6.13 12.63
CA SER A 90 5.33 -5.41 13.92
C SER A 90 4.47 -6.16 14.94
N ASN A 91 3.27 -6.59 14.55
CA ASN A 91 2.39 -7.35 15.43
C ASN A 91 2.99 -8.70 15.82
N TYR A 92 3.60 -9.41 14.87
CA TYR A 92 4.24 -10.69 15.16
C TYR A 92 5.41 -10.56 16.15
N ILE A 93 6.16 -9.46 16.11
CA ILE A 93 7.21 -9.15 17.08
C ILE A 93 6.59 -8.81 18.44
N ASP A 94 5.52 -8.00 18.45
CA ASP A 94 4.82 -7.62 19.68
C ASP A 94 4.18 -8.82 20.38
N ASP A 95 3.55 -9.73 19.65
CA ASP A 95 2.99 -10.98 20.18
C ASP A 95 4.08 -11.89 20.75
N GLN A 96 5.27 -11.92 20.16
CA GLN A 96 6.41 -12.66 20.73
C GLN A 96 6.93 -12.03 22.01
N ILE A 97 7.06 -10.70 22.05
CA ILE A 97 7.50 -9.98 23.26
C ILE A 97 6.46 -10.14 24.36
N LEU A 98 5.17 -9.98 24.04
CA LEU A 98 4.07 -10.17 24.97
C LEU A 98 3.98 -11.64 25.40
N GLY A 99 4.13 -12.62 24.51
CA GLY A 99 4.17 -14.04 24.87
C GLY A 99 5.36 -14.42 25.76
N LEU A 100 6.47 -13.68 25.65
CA LEU A 100 7.66 -13.82 26.51
C LEU A 100 7.54 -13.01 27.81
N ALA A 101 6.80 -11.90 27.80
CA ALA A 101 6.63 -10.98 28.94
C ALA A 101 5.35 -11.24 29.75
N LYS A 102 4.36 -11.98 29.22
CA LYS A 102 3.05 -12.13 29.84
C LYS A 102 2.91 -13.40 30.72
N LYS A 103 3.04 -13.19 32.05
CA LYS A 103 1.89 -13.33 32.99
C LYS A 103 1.44 -11.92 33.45
N PRO A 104 0.43 -11.29 32.84
CA PRO A 104 -0.19 -10.08 33.35
C PRO A 104 -1.67 -10.03 32.99
N ASP A 105 -2.37 -9.19 33.73
CA ASP A 105 -3.82 -9.18 33.79
C ASP A 105 -4.53 -9.00 32.43
N PRO A 106 -5.71 -9.62 32.28
CA PRO A 106 -6.43 -9.74 31.01
C PRO A 106 -7.09 -8.46 30.52
N GLU A 107 -7.29 -7.44 31.36
CA GLU A 107 -8.15 -6.29 31.05
C GLU A 107 -7.52 -5.28 30.04
N GLU A 108 -6.24 -4.92 30.14
CA GLU A 108 -5.62 -3.92 29.24
C GLU A 108 -5.31 -4.44 27.83
N THR A 109 -5.11 -5.75 27.66
CA THR A 109 -4.80 -6.36 26.34
C THR A 109 -6.02 -6.44 25.42
N LEU A 110 -7.22 -6.52 25.97
CA LEU A 110 -8.45 -6.72 25.19
C LEU A 110 -8.92 -5.44 24.48
N GLU A 111 -8.63 -4.25 25.04
CA GLU A 111 -9.03 -2.97 24.43
C GLU A 111 -8.13 -2.62 23.25
N HIS A 112 -6.82 -2.81 23.39
CA HIS A 112 -5.86 -2.46 22.33
C HIS A 112 -5.97 -3.40 21.11
N GLU A 113 -6.28 -4.69 21.31
CA GLU A 113 -6.56 -5.62 20.21
C GLU A 113 -7.86 -5.27 19.45
N LYS A 114 -8.85 -4.66 20.13
CA LYS A 114 -10.14 -4.30 19.53
C LYS A 114 -10.03 -3.10 18.60
N GLU A 115 -9.38 -2.01 19.04
CA GLU A 115 -9.20 -0.81 18.22
C GLU A 115 -8.36 -1.08 16.96
N VAL A 116 -7.36 -1.95 17.10
CA VAL A 116 -6.47 -2.34 16.00
C VAL A 116 -7.21 -3.23 14.99
N LYS A 117 -8.06 -4.16 15.44
CA LYS A 117 -8.93 -4.96 14.55
C LYS A 117 -9.93 -4.10 13.77
N GLU A 118 -10.50 -3.08 14.39
CA GLU A 118 -11.44 -2.17 13.71
C GLU A 118 -10.75 -1.34 12.62
N SER A 119 -9.56 -0.82 12.89
CA SER A 119 -8.76 -0.06 11.92
C SER A 119 -8.37 -0.91 10.70
N LEU A 120 -8.06 -2.19 10.92
CA LEU A 120 -7.68 -3.13 9.86
C LEU A 120 -8.86 -3.54 8.97
N GLY A 121 -10.06 -3.68 9.55
CA GLY A 121 -11.29 -3.94 8.78
C GLY A 121 -11.61 -2.82 7.81
N LEU A 122 -11.32 -1.57 8.19
CA LEU A 122 -11.50 -0.40 7.32
C LEU A 122 -10.44 -0.36 6.21
N ALA A 123 -9.15 -0.55 6.55
CA ALA A 123 -8.07 -0.57 5.55
C ALA A 123 -8.24 -1.69 4.51
N ALA A 124 -8.57 -2.91 4.95
CA ALA A 124 -8.81 -4.05 4.05
C ALA A 124 -10.01 -3.80 3.12
N LYS A 125 -11.08 -3.16 3.62
CA LYS A 125 -12.23 -2.76 2.79
C LYS A 125 -11.85 -1.72 1.74
N ILE A 126 -11.00 -0.75 2.09
CA ILE A 126 -10.53 0.27 1.14
C ILE A 126 -9.68 -0.38 0.04
N ILE A 127 -8.76 -1.29 0.39
CA ILE A 127 -7.95 -2.02 -0.59
C ILE A 127 -8.84 -2.89 -1.51
N LEU A 128 -9.80 -3.63 -0.93
CA LEU A 128 -10.75 -4.42 -1.71
C LEU A 128 -11.57 -3.55 -2.67
N LEU A 129 -12.05 -2.39 -2.20
CA LEU A 129 -12.78 -1.43 -3.02
C LEU A 129 -11.93 -0.92 -4.19
N MET A 130 -10.64 -0.60 -3.94
CA MET A 130 -9.74 -0.16 -4.99
C MET A 130 -9.47 -1.24 -6.03
N VAL A 131 -9.25 -2.48 -5.61
CA VAL A 131 -9.11 -3.62 -6.54
C VAL A 131 -10.39 -3.81 -7.36
N LEU A 132 -11.57 -3.68 -6.74
CA LEU A 132 -12.85 -3.79 -7.44
C LEU A 132 -13.00 -2.73 -8.53
N ILE A 133 -12.65 -1.48 -8.25
CA ILE A 133 -12.69 -0.38 -9.23
C ILE A 133 -11.83 -0.71 -10.45
N VAL A 134 -10.61 -1.21 -10.22
CA VAL A 134 -9.70 -1.62 -11.31
C VAL A 134 -10.32 -2.73 -12.15
N VAL A 135 -10.91 -3.75 -11.53
CA VAL A 135 -11.58 -4.85 -12.24
C VAL A 135 -12.74 -4.33 -13.08
N VAL A 136 -13.56 -3.42 -12.55
CA VAL A 136 -14.68 -2.83 -13.28
C VAL A 136 -14.20 -2.04 -14.50
N VAL A 137 -13.15 -1.22 -14.34
CA VAL A 137 -12.54 -0.49 -15.47
C VAL A 137 -12.02 -1.48 -16.53
N PHE A 138 -11.37 -2.56 -16.11
CA PHE A 138 -10.85 -3.58 -17.01
C PHE A 138 -11.97 -4.31 -17.78
N LEU A 139 -13.07 -4.64 -17.11
CA LEU A 139 -14.24 -5.28 -17.74
C LEU A 139 -14.95 -4.35 -18.72
N LEU A 140 -15.12 -3.07 -18.37
CA LEU A 140 -15.69 -2.08 -19.29
C LEU A 140 -14.84 -1.93 -20.55
N GLN A 141 -13.51 -1.89 -20.39
CA GLN A 141 -12.59 -1.81 -21.51
C GLN A 141 -12.65 -3.07 -22.39
N TYR A 142 -12.71 -4.27 -21.77
CA TYR A 142 -12.89 -5.53 -22.50
C TYR A 142 -14.18 -5.55 -23.32
N ILE A 143 -15.29 -5.08 -22.75
CA ILE A 143 -16.58 -5.00 -23.45
C ILE A 143 -16.48 -4.05 -24.65
N ILE A 144 -15.90 -2.86 -24.46
CA ILE A 144 -15.72 -1.88 -25.55
C ILE A 144 -14.84 -2.46 -26.66
N GLN A 145 -13.70 -3.08 -26.33
CA GLN A 145 -12.83 -3.72 -27.33
C GLN A 145 -13.48 -4.92 -28.03
N SER A 146 -14.34 -5.68 -27.34
CA SER A 146 -15.05 -6.82 -27.94
C SER A 146 -16.25 -6.41 -28.81
N THR A 147 -16.72 -5.17 -28.69
CA THR A 147 -17.89 -4.64 -29.40
C THR A 147 -17.52 -3.69 -30.54
N ALA A 148 -16.26 -3.23 -30.60
CA ALA A 148 -15.67 -2.46 -31.70
C ALA A 148 -15.04 -3.39 -32.75
#